data_AF-A0A3L7Q7H5-F1
#
_entry.id   AF-A0A3L7Q7H5-F1
#
_cell.length_a   1.000
_cell.length_b   1.000
_cell.length_c   1.000
_cell.angle_alpha   90.00
_cell.angle_beta   90.00
_cell.angle_gamma   90.00
#
_symmetry.space_group_name_H-M   'P 1'
#
loop_
_entity.id
_entity.type
_entity.pdbx_description
1 polymer ?
#
loop_
_entity_poly.entity_id
_entity_poly.type
_entity_poly.pdbx_seq_one_letter_code
_entity_poly.pdbx_strand_id
1 'polypeptide(L)'
;MQGCLMTPPPQYTDNHPIDPDEYEEISSAEVDRVVESLESLIDSVSSENIRAYLNEAADNVYSLIYDAEGHPHSPVADNADDECRGEAA
;
A
#
# COMPACT_ATOMS: atom_id res chain seq x y z
N MET A 1 8.39 -32.46 37.91
CA MET A 1 7.75 -32.12 36.62
C MET A 1 8.32 -30.77 36.20
N GLN A 2 9.35 -30.79 35.35
CA GLN A 2 9.99 -29.60 34.81
C GLN A 2 9.02 -28.98 33.79
N GLY A 3 8.50 -27.80 34.07
CA GLY A 3 7.69 -27.04 33.11
C GLY A 3 8.55 -26.63 31.92
N CYS A 4 8.09 -26.95 30.71
CA CYS A 4 8.70 -26.44 29.48
C CYS A 4 8.56 -24.91 29.48
N LEU A 5 9.69 -24.20 29.49
CA LEU A 5 9.74 -22.77 29.23
C LEU A 5 9.44 -22.60 27.73
N MET A 6 8.19 -22.27 27.40
CA MET A 6 7.88 -21.69 26.09
C MET A 6 8.60 -20.35 26.02
N THR A 7 9.75 -20.32 25.36
CA THR A 7 10.37 -19.04 24.96
C THR A 7 9.36 -18.33 24.05
N PRO A 8 8.98 -17.08 24.34
CA PRO A 8 8.14 -16.33 23.41
C PRO A 8 8.84 -16.28 22.05
N PRO A 9 8.11 -16.37 20.92
CA PRO A 9 8.71 -16.23 19.61
C PRO A 9 9.46 -14.90 19.54
N PRO A 10 10.64 -14.86 18.88
CA PRO A 10 11.36 -13.61 18.68
C PRO A 10 10.39 -12.64 18.01
N GLN A 11 10.12 -11.53 18.68
CA GLN A 11 9.38 -10.43 18.08
C GLN A 11 10.32 -9.84 17.05
N TYR A 12 10.08 -10.12 15.76
CA TYR A 12 10.71 -9.38 14.67
C TYR A 12 10.10 -7.99 14.67
N THR A 13 10.51 -7.16 15.63
CA THR A 13 10.39 -5.72 15.45
C THR A 13 11.41 -5.39 14.37
N ASP A 14 10.91 -5.27 13.14
CA ASP A 14 11.67 -4.73 12.02
C ASP A 14 11.97 -3.26 12.34
N ASN A 15 12.99 -3.08 13.16
CA ASN A 15 13.62 -1.80 13.47
C ASN A 15 14.91 -1.74 12.64
N HIS A 16 14.87 -2.21 11.39
CA HIS A 16 15.99 -2.05 10.48
C HIS A 16 16.08 -0.55 10.17
N PRO A 17 17.17 0.14 10.52
CA PRO A 17 17.39 1.47 9.98
C PRO A 17 17.38 1.30 8.46
N ILE A 18 16.39 1.91 7.79
CA ILE A 18 16.31 1.90 6.33
C ILE A 18 17.59 2.58 5.85
N ASP A 19 18.58 1.77 5.50
CA ASP A 19 19.80 2.26 4.90
C ASP A 19 19.43 2.57 3.44
N PRO A 20 19.47 3.85 3.02
CA PRO A 20 19.07 4.22 1.66
C PRO A 20 19.96 3.57 0.59
N ASP A 21 21.12 3.01 0.97
CA ASP A 21 22.01 2.25 0.10
C ASP A 21 21.72 0.73 0.09
N GLU A 22 20.78 0.23 0.91
CA GLU A 22 20.44 -1.21 0.97
C GLU A 22 19.49 -1.64 -0.16
N TYR A 23 18.69 -0.72 -0.70
CA TYR A 23 17.75 -0.99 -1.79
C TYR A 23 18.13 -0.20 -3.04
N GLU A 24 18.00 -0.84 -4.20
CA GLU A 24 18.22 -0.19 -5.50
C GLU A 24 17.10 0.83 -5.80
N GLU A 25 17.47 2.00 -6.33
CA GLU A 25 16.51 3.00 -6.78
C GLU A 25 15.63 2.45 -7.90
N ILE A 26 14.30 2.54 -7.74
CA ILE A 26 13.36 2.08 -8.75
C ILE A 26 13.18 3.12 -9.86
N SER A 27 13.30 2.69 -11.12
CA SER A 27 13.04 3.57 -12.28
C SER A 27 11.56 3.56 -12.68
N SER A 28 11.08 4.66 -13.26
CA SER A 28 9.70 4.74 -13.76
C SER A 28 9.37 3.68 -14.80
N ALA A 29 10.30 3.39 -15.71
CA ALA A 29 10.17 2.35 -16.72
C ALA A 29 10.13 0.93 -16.12
N GLU A 30 10.63 0.72 -14.91
CA GLU A 30 10.47 -0.54 -14.20
C GLU A 30 9.06 -0.67 -13.61
N VAL A 31 8.58 0.36 -12.94
CA VAL A 31 7.20 0.43 -12.41
C VAL A 31 6.18 0.20 -13.52
N ASP A 32 6.33 0.86 -14.68
CA ASP A 32 5.42 0.67 -15.83
C ASP A 32 5.34 -0.81 -16.26
N ARG A 33 6.48 -1.50 -16.34
CA ARG A 33 6.54 -2.93 -16.72
C ARG A 33 5.90 -3.83 -15.67
N VAL A 34 6.05 -3.48 -14.38
CA VAL A 34 5.45 -4.23 -13.28
C VAL A 34 3.93 -4.04 -13.27
N VAL A 35 3.45 -2.81 -13.41
CA VAL A 35 2.01 -2.50 -13.47
C VAL A 35 1.35 -3.22 -14.64
N GLU A 36 1.93 -3.17 -15.85
CA GLU A 36 1.42 -3.91 -17.02
C GLU A 36 1.34 -5.43 -16.74
N SER A 37 2.34 -5.98 -16.05
CA SER A 37 2.35 -7.40 -15.67
C SER A 37 1.26 -7.73 -14.65
N LEU A 38 0.98 -6.83 -13.70
CA LEU A 38 -0.08 -6.98 -12.71
C LEU A 38 -1.46 -6.89 -13.35
N GLU A 39 -1.69 -5.95 -14.26
CA GLU A 39 -2.95 -5.81 -15.02
C GLU A 39 -3.25 -7.08 -15.82
N SER A 40 -2.25 -7.60 -16.54
CA SER A 40 -2.38 -8.87 -17.27
C SER A 40 -2.71 -10.04 -16.35
N LEU A 41 -2.12 -10.09 -15.15
CA LEU A 41 -2.42 -11.12 -14.16
C LEU A 41 -3.85 -10.96 -13.61
N ILE A 42 -4.29 -9.75 -13.30
CA ILE A 42 -5.66 -9.44 -12.86
C ILE A 42 -6.68 -9.98 -13.87
N ASP A 43 -6.48 -9.71 -15.15
CA ASP A 43 -7.36 -10.17 -16.24
C ASP A 43 -7.43 -11.69 -16.34
N SER A 44 -6.35 -12.39 -16.00
CA SER A 44 -6.28 -13.86 -16.05
C SER A 44 -6.89 -14.56 -14.83
N VAL A 45 -7.14 -13.83 -13.73
CA VAL A 45 -7.54 -14.42 -12.45
C VAL A 45 -9.05 -14.35 -12.26
N SER A 46 -9.68 -15.51 -12.05
CA SER A 46 -11.13 -15.58 -11.83
C SER A 46 -11.56 -15.21 -10.40
N SER A 47 -10.68 -15.37 -9.41
CA SER A 47 -10.99 -15.13 -7.99
C SER A 47 -11.07 -13.64 -7.69
N GLU A 48 -12.21 -13.18 -7.18
CA GLU A 48 -12.43 -11.78 -6.79
C GLU A 48 -11.47 -11.33 -5.69
N ASN A 49 -11.27 -12.16 -4.66
CA ASN A 49 -10.36 -11.83 -3.56
C ASN A 49 -8.93 -11.64 -4.06
N ILE A 50 -8.49 -12.47 -5.01
CA ILE A 50 -7.13 -12.35 -5.57
C ILE A 50 -7.05 -11.11 -6.46
N ARG A 51 -8.08 -10.82 -7.27
CA ARG A 51 -8.13 -9.58 -8.05
C ARG A 51 -8.05 -8.35 -7.16
N ALA A 52 -8.74 -8.32 -6.03
CA ALA A 52 -8.68 -7.21 -5.08
C ALA A 52 -7.26 -6.95 -4.57
N TYR A 53 -6.55 -8.01 -4.14
CA TYR A 53 -5.16 -7.88 -3.69
C TYR A 53 -4.20 -7.43 -4.80
N LEU A 54 -4.42 -7.90 -6.04
CA LEU A 54 -3.57 -7.52 -7.16
C LEU A 54 -3.80 -6.05 -7.58
N ASN A 55 -5.03 -5.55 -7.49
CA ASN A 55 -5.33 -4.13 -7.73
C ASN A 55 -4.64 -3.25 -6.67
N GLU A 56 -4.77 -3.60 -5.39
CA GLU A 56 -4.08 -2.88 -4.30
C GLU A 56 -2.55 -2.89 -4.49
N ALA A 57 -1.99 -4.02 -4.94
CA ALA A 57 -0.57 -4.10 -5.25
C ALA A 57 -0.16 -3.20 -6.43
N ALA A 58 -0.97 -3.13 -7.49
CA ALA A 58 -0.70 -2.26 -8.63
C ALA A 58 -0.71 -0.77 -8.22
N ASP A 59 -1.69 -0.36 -7.41
CA ASP A 59 -1.78 1.01 -6.86
C ASP A 59 -0.57 1.36 -5.99
N ASN A 60 -0.16 0.44 -5.11
CA ASN A 60 1.02 0.61 -4.25
C ASN A 60 2.33 0.68 -5.03
N VAL A 61 2.45 -0.02 -6.16
CA VAL A 61 3.63 0.06 -7.02
C VAL A 61 3.63 1.35 -7.81
N TYR A 62 2.47 1.80 -8.30
CA TYR A 62 2.31 3.07 -9.01
C TYR A 62 2.69 4.26 -8.12
N SER A 63 2.30 4.24 -6.84
CA SER A 63 2.61 5.31 -5.89
C SER A 63 4.11 5.52 -5.66
N LEU A 64 4.96 4.51 -5.88
CA LEU A 64 6.41 4.62 -5.69
C LEU A 64 7.07 5.68 -6.57
N ILE A 65 6.49 6.02 -7.73
CA ILE A 65 6.98 7.13 -8.55
C ILE A 65 6.42 8.46 -8.05
N TYR A 66 5.12 8.51 -7.71
CA TYR A 66 4.42 9.75 -7.40
C TYR A 66 4.72 10.29 -6.00
N ASP A 67 5.01 9.43 -5.02
CA ASP A 67 5.52 9.86 -3.71
C ASP A 67 6.99 10.31 -3.80
N ALA A 68 7.79 9.75 -4.72
CA ALA A 68 9.19 10.13 -4.91
C ALA A 68 9.36 11.53 -5.54
N GLU A 69 8.37 12.02 -6.30
CA GLU A 69 8.35 13.39 -6.84
C GLU A 69 7.81 14.46 -5.85
N GLY A 70 7.61 14.10 -4.57
CA GLY A 70 7.40 15.07 -3.49
C GLY A 70 6.03 15.74 -3.45
N HIS A 71 4.97 15.08 -3.93
CA HIS A 71 3.59 15.51 -3.64
C HIS A 71 2.98 14.66 -2.53
N PRO A 72 2.92 15.16 -1.28
CA PRO A 72 2.21 14.47 -0.22
C PRO A 72 0.73 14.36 -0.62
N HIS A 73 0.17 13.16 -0.51
CA HIS A 73 -1.27 12.96 -0.45
C HIS A 73 -1.86 13.97 0.53
N SER A 74 -2.51 15.03 0.01
CA SER A 74 -3.39 15.84 0.85
C SER A 74 -4.48 14.88 1.30
N PRO A 75 -4.73 14.73 2.61
CA PRO A 75 -5.84 13.91 3.07
C PRO A 75 -7.08 14.48 2.39
N VAL A 76 -7.71 13.68 1.53
CA VAL A 76 -9.03 13.99 1.01
C VAL A 76 -9.92 14.05 2.24
N ALA A 77 -10.25 15.27 2.67
CA ALA A 77 -11.29 15.50 3.65
C ALA A 77 -12.54 14.87 3.05
N ASP A 78 -12.93 13.74 3.63
CA ASP A 78 -14.23 13.11 3.47
C ASP A 78 -15.28 14.21 3.64
N ASN A 79 -15.81 14.71 2.52
CA ASN A 79 -16.93 15.64 2.52
C ASN A 79 -18.19 14.79 2.60
N ALA A 80 -18.47 14.28 3.79
CA ALA A 80 -19.77 13.84 4.25
C ALA A 80 -19.87 14.46 5.64
N ASP A 81 -20.65 15.53 5.86
CA ASP A 81 -22.09 15.47 6.11
C ASP A 81 -22.77 16.76 5.56
N ASP A 82 -23.60 16.70 4.53
CA ASP A 82 -25.07 16.53 4.54
C ASP A 82 -25.89 17.32 5.60
N GLU A 83 -26.89 18.04 5.08
CA GLU A 83 -28.15 18.48 5.68
C GLU A 83 -28.29 19.85 6.40
N CYS A 84 -28.94 20.76 5.65
CA CYS A 84 -30.13 21.51 6.07
C CYS A 84 -30.07 22.34 7.37
N ARG A 85 -29.76 23.64 7.24
CA ARG A 85 -30.42 24.65 8.09
C ARG A 85 -30.90 25.82 7.26
N GLY A 86 -32.17 25.74 6.91
CA GLY A 86 -32.90 26.76 6.16
C GLY A 86 -32.99 28.10 6.87
N GLU A 87 -33.37 29.08 6.05
CA GLU A 87 -33.81 30.42 6.38
C GLU A 87 -34.67 30.50 7.66
N ALA A 88 -34.40 31.50 8.49
CA ALA A 88 -35.46 32.24 9.18
C ALA A 88 -34.95 33.62 9.63
N ALA A 89 -35.52 34.64 8.97
CA ALA A 89 -35.84 36.01 9.40
C ALA A 89 -34.75 36.91 10.00
#